data_AF-A0A0G0FEI3-F1
#
_entry.id   AF-A0A0G0FEI3-F1
#
_cell.length_a   1.000
_cell.length_b   1.000
_cell.length_c   1.000
_cell.angle_alpha   90.00
_cell.angle_beta   90.00
_cell.angle_gamma   90.00
#
_symmetry.space_group_name_H-M   'P 1'
#
loop_
_entity.id
_entity.type
_entity.pdbx_description
1 polymer ?
#
loop_
_entity_poly.entity_id
_entity_poly.type
_entity_poly.pdbx_seq_one_letter_code
_entity_poly.pdbx_strand_id
1 'polypeptide(L)'
;MKLSNFLLYFGVVFLLSNYLFAASIDGTTSPKYLTTNQVFHNNQYARGFVKLKSGATILNDATAFFGIQEPLEGALDLRGTGTLSLEENLYLDSNFTFSGSGVIRGNDKTIFLGGNLTIPDNSVIHINSNTVIDGQGNNLTFGRRGKLFVDTNVTLTLQNMRIVQTFNNFSDACIRLAAFKSKLALNNVELALSNDFLFNQGQLFVYGDVVVTGTSAFVYKTTQHSFIMPDSTFYFDIGTTFSVAPATFTDCRFDQWPTYTANNFILMSDQTSKLGLNQASLCSTPTGPRFAKGAVDFDNKCFIKSNSALDLPQPYIEAANQIASTGNLPACTAYSPDGSYLAVVNKQSNSLQIFNSTSLAQIGSDVITGSSPVSVSWSNTSTQLAIVNSGDNTVKVFNFTGASTPTLSLSAATSTKPSCVVWSTYGRYIAVTNAGSNSLQIFSALTLALIGSSATGSIPSSVDWSIGDRFLAVTNSGANTLQIFSFNGSGAPVQVANTATGFIPSSVAWARNGTFLSVVNGGSHNLQTFLFNLSSTLSLMDTITTGYVPISTTWTLDGNYCGVINYISNALQFFRFYNTSGLVQAVGSGDYSYATAWSPDGEFQIIQIAYYKYLHLEVRRLVVMHLRAHNQYR
;
A
#
# COMPACT_ATOMS: atom_id res chain seq x y z
N MET A 1 -109.66 9.87 -26.58
CA MET A 1 -109.02 8.54 -26.61
C MET A 1 -107.52 8.77 -26.65
N LYS A 2 -106.77 8.17 -25.71
CA LYS A 2 -105.34 8.42 -25.42
C LYS A 2 -104.44 8.27 -26.65
N LEU A 3 -103.42 9.12 -26.80
CA LEU A 3 -101.99 8.78 -26.65
C LEU A 3 -101.10 10.04 -26.74
N SER A 4 -99.94 9.99 -26.09
CA SER A 4 -99.13 11.08 -25.55
C SER A 4 -97.87 11.46 -26.35
N ASN A 5 -97.56 12.77 -26.33
CA ASN A 5 -96.27 13.48 -26.36
C ASN A 5 -94.95 12.75 -26.67
N PHE A 6 -94.12 13.35 -27.55
CA PHE A 6 -92.74 13.74 -27.23
C PHE A 6 -92.21 14.88 -28.13
N LEU A 7 -91.52 15.84 -27.52
CA LEU A 7 -90.90 17.03 -28.10
C LEU A 7 -89.68 16.70 -28.99
N LEU A 8 -89.46 17.51 -30.04
CA LEU A 8 -88.19 17.63 -30.76
C LEU A 8 -87.73 19.10 -30.69
N TYR A 9 -86.60 19.37 -30.02
CA TYR A 9 -85.89 20.65 -30.07
C TYR A 9 -84.57 20.43 -30.82
N PHE A 10 -84.39 21.14 -31.94
CA PHE A 10 -83.14 21.20 -32.69
C PHE A 10 -82.22 22.23 -32.02
N GLY A 11 -81.07 21.78 -31.52
CA GLY A 11 -80.02 22.60 -30.94
C GLY A 11 -78.87 22.83 -31.92
N VAL A 12 -78.44 24.10 -31.97
CA VAL A 12 -77.34 24.70 -32.73
C VAL A 12 -76.01 23.96 -32.53
N VAL A 13 -75.33 23.59 -33.62
CA VAL A 13 -73.95 23.11 -33.61
C VAL A 13 -73.00 24.30 -33.69
N PHE A 14 -72.43 24.70 -32.54
CA PHE A 14 -71.25 25.55 -32.47
C PHE A 14 -70.00 24.66 -32.51
N LEU A 15 -69.14 24.90 -33.51
CA LEU A 15 -67.77 24.38 -33.56
C LEU A 15 -66.94 24.99 -32.42
N LEU A 16 -66.70 24.22 -31.38
CA LEU A 16 -65.60 24.44 -30.43
C LEU A 16 -64.55 23.36 -30.69
N SER A 17 -63.51 23.72 -31.44
CA SER A 17 -62.25 23.00 -31.42
C SER A 17 -61.66 23.16 -30.02
N ASN A 18 -61.87 22.16 -29.16
CA ASN A 18 -61.13 22.04 -27.90
C ASN A 18 -59.64 21.88 -28.25
N TYR A 19 -58.87 22.96 -28.10
CA TYR A 19 -57.44 22.85 -27.83
C TYR A 19 -57.32 22.12 -26.49
N LEU A 20 -57.22 20.79 -26.53
CA LEU A 20 -56.85 19.98 -25.37
C LEU A 20 -55.37 20.25 -25.09
N PHE A 21 -55.10 21.32 -24.34
CA PHE A 21 -53.83 21.49 -23.68
C PHE A 21 -53.64 20.28 -22.75
N ALA A 22 -52.56 19.53 -22.93
CA ALA A 22 -52.21 18.46 -22.01
C ALA A 22 -52.06 19.08 -20.62
N ALA A 23 -52.81 18.57 -19.63
CA ALA A 23 -52.84 19.09 -18.26
C ALA A 23 -51.87 18.31 -17.36
N SER A 24 -51.57 18.88 -16.18
CA SER A 24 -50.85 18.16 -15.13
C SER A 24 -51.49 16.80 -14.82
N ILE A 25 -50.67 15.81 -14.52
CA ILE A 25 -51.08 14.43 -14.28
C ILE A 25 -50.99 14.15 -12.79
N ASP A 26 -52.15 13.96 -12.17
CA ASP A 26 -52.24 13.60 -10.76
C ASP A 26 -52.61 12.13 -10.60
N GLY A 27 -51.63 11.33 -10.20
CA GLY A 27 -51.73 9.92 -9.86
C GLY A 27 -51.73 9.64 -8.35
N THR A 28 -51.87 10.66 -7.50
CA THR A 28 -51.85 10.50 -6.03
C THR A 28 -53.11 9.82 -5.48
N THR A 29 -54.23 9.98 -6.17
CA THR A 29 -55.54 9.40 -5.78
C THR A 29 -55.92 8.18 -6.62
N SER A 30 -55.41 8.08 -7.85
CA SER A 30 -55.69 6.97 -8.77
C SER A 30 -54.53 6.77 -9.74
N PRO A 31 -54.05 5.54 -9.99
CA PRO A 31 -52.97 5.31 -10.93
C PRO A 31 -53.28 5.83 -12.33
N LYS A 32 -52.28 6.43 -12.99
CA LYS A 32 -52.36 6.92 -14.38
C LYS A 32 -51.38 6.14 -15.24
N TYR A 33 -51.89 5.54 -16.31
CA TYR A 33 -51.08 4.79 -17.27
C TYR A 33 -51.16 5.46 -18.64
N LEU A 34 -50.05 6.05 -19.07
CA LEU A 34 -49.97 6.83 -20.32
C LEU A 34 -49.13 6.07 -21.34
N THR A 35 -49.79 5.64 -22.41
CA THR A 35 -49.22 4.86 -23.53
C THR A 35 -48.79 5.71 -24.71
N THR A 36 -48.89 7.03 -24.58
CA THR A 36 -48.46 8.00 -25.59
C THR A 36 -47.50 8.99 -24.94
N ASN A 37 -46.61 9.57 -25.75
CA ASN A 37 -45.64 10.54 -25.25
C ASN A 37 -46.37 11.75 -24.64
N GLN A 38 -46.08 12.02 -23.37
CA GLN A 38 -46.71 13.12 -22.65
C GLN A 38 -45.95 14.43 -22.90
N VAL A 39 -46.65 15.48 -23.35
CA VAL A 39 -46.06 16.81 -23.52
C VAL A 39 -46.38 17.67 -22.29
N PHE A 40 -45.34 18.21 -21.66
CA PHE A 40 -45.44 19.12 -20.52
C PHE A 40 -45.12 20.55 -20.94
N HIS A 41 -46.03 21.46 -20.59
CA HIS A 41 -45.86 22.91 -20.66
C HIS A 41 -45.29 23.45 -19.34
N ASN A 42 -45.00 24.75 -19.31
CA ASN A 42 -44.41 25.38 -18.15
C ASN A 42 -45.32 25.25 -16.92
N ASN A 43 -44.70 24.91 -15.78
CA ASN A 43 -45.34 24.71 -14.48
C ASN A 43 -46.34 23.54 -14.40
N GLN A 44 -46.24 22.57 -15.30
CA GLN A 44 -47.04 21.34 -15.22
C GLN A 44 -46.32 20.25 -14.41
N TYR A 45 -47.07 19.28 -13.91
CA TYR A 45 -46.53 18.23 -13.04
C TYR A 45 -47.03 16.83 -13.39
N ALA A 46 -46.26 15.82 -12.98
CA ALA A 46 -46.68 14.43 -12.88
C ALA A 46 -46.35 13.92 -11.48
N ARG A 47 -47.36 13.46 -10.72
CA ARG A 47 -47.22 13.08 -9.29
C ARG A 47 -47.91 11.78 -8.95
N GLY A 48 -47.37 11.00 -8.03
CA GLY A 48 -47.94 9.74 -7.55
C GLY A 48 -47.73 8.58 -8.53
N PHE A 49 -48.68 7.65 -8.60
CA PHE A 49 -48.60 6.46 -9.46
C PHE A 49 -48.87 6.83 -10.92
N VAL A 50 -47.89 7.42 -11.60
CA VAL A 50 -47.98 7.83 -13.01
C VAL A 50 -46.93 7.10 -13.84
N LYS A 51 -47.38 6.16 -14.68
CA LYS A 51 -46.51 5.44 -15.63
C LYS A 51 -46.51 6.16 -16.98
N LEU A 52 -45.39 6.78 -17.32
CA LEU A 52 -45.12 7.38 -18.63
C LEU A 52 -44.42 6.35 -19.52
N LYS A 53 -45.20 5.49 -20.19
CA LYS A 53 -44.64 4.35 -20.95
C LYS A 53 -43.87 4.77 -22.20
N SER A 54 -44.36 5.80 -22.88
CA SER A 54 -43.81 6.26 -24.16
C SER A 54 -42.96 7.52 -24.02
N GLY A 55 -42.44 7.78 -22.82
CA GLY A 55 -41.62 8.94 -22.54
C GLY A 55 -42.41 10.23 -22.30
N ALA A 56 -41.65 11.32 -22.28
CA ALA A 56 -42.17 12.66 -22.07
C ALA A 56 -41.38 13.69 -22.88
N THR A 57 -42.07 14.76 -23.27
CA THR A 57 -41.48 15.97 -23.84
C THR A 57 -41.72 17.14 -22.91
N ILE A 58 -40.66 17.84 -22.53
CA ILE A 58 -40.75 19.14 -21.83
C ILE A 58 -40.40 20.20 -22.87
N LEU A 59 -41.33 21.13 -23.10
CA LEU A 59 -41.16 22.17 -24.12
C LEU A 59 -40.00 23.12 -23.79
N ASN A 60 -39.53 23.85 -24.81
CA ASN A 60 -38.51 24.90 -24.65
C ASN A 60 -38.90 25.86 -23.53
N ASP A 61 -37.94 26.13 -22.64
CA ASP A 61 -38.04 27.05 -21.51
C ASP A 61 -39.16 26.70 -20.50
N ALA A 62 -39.80 25.55 -20.65
CA ALA A 62 -40.79 25.05 -19.70
C ALA A 62 -40.10 24.29 -18.57
N THR A 63 -40.61 24.45 -17.35
CA THR A 63 -40.29 23.56 -16.23
C THR A 63 -41.44 22.58 -16.00
N ALA A 64 -41.15 21.28 -15.99
CA ALA A 64 -42.08 20.25 -15.54
C ALA A 64 -41.62 19.64 -14.21
N PHE A 65 -42.56 19.37 -13.31
CA PHE A 65 -42.30 18.87 -11.97
C PHE A 65 -42.66 17.39 -11.85
N PHE A 66 -41.68 16.54 -11.54
CA PHE A 66 -41.87 15.09 -11.47
C PHE A 66 -41.73 14.61 -10.02
N GLY A 67 -42.81 14.06 -9.49
CA GLY A 67 -42.88 13.26 -8.27
C GLY A 67 -43.56 11.93 -8.56
N ILE A 68 -43.12 11.25 -9.62
CA ILE A 68 -43.70 9.97 -10.07
C ILE A 68 -43.07 8.80 -9.31
N GLN A 69 -43.89 7.82 -8.94
CA GLN A 69 -43.45 6.62 -8.21
C GLN A 69 -43.14 5.44 -9.13
N GLU A 70 -43.56 5.51 -10.39
CA GLU A 70 -43.33 4.49 -11.41
C GLU A 70 -42.10 4.83 -12.25
N PRO A 71 -41.31 3.83 -12.70
CA PRO A 71 -40.16 4.07 -13.56
C PRO A 71 -40.53 4.78 -14.87
N LEU A 72 -39.80 5.86 -15.17
CA LEU A 72 -39.92 6.61 -16.44
C LEU A 72 -39.35 5.77 -17.58
N GLU A 73 -40.19 5.42 -18.54
CA GLU A 73 -39.86 4.57 -19.68
C GLU A 73 -39.86 5.37 -20.97
N GLY A 74 -39.08 4.92 -21.96
CA GLY A 74 -38.97 5.60 -23.24
C GLY A 74 -38.11 6.86 -23.19
N ALA A 75 -38.35 7.79 -24.12
CA ALA A 75 -37.47 8.93 -24.33
C ALA A 75 -37.93 10.17 -23.54
N LEU A 76 -37.00 10.83 -22.85
CA LEU A 76 -37.19 12.17 -22.31
C LEU A 76 -36.59 13.20 -23.25
N ASP A 77 -37.45 13.98 -23.88
CA ASP A 77 -37.08 15.08 -24.77
C ASP A 77 -37.22 16.42 -24.05
N LEU A 78 -36.10 17.04 -23.71
CA LEU A 78 -36.04 18.33 -23.03
C LEU A 78 -35.94 19.50 -24.01
N ARG A 79 -36.01 19.26 -25.33
CA ARG A 79 -36.03 20.27 -26.40
C ARG A 79 -34.87 21.26 -26.44
N GLY A 80 -33.82 21.05 -25.65
CA GLY A 80 -32.65 21.93 -25.58
C GLY A 80 -32.61 22.77 -24.31
N THR A 81 -33.72 23.38 -23.91
CA THR A 81 -33.80 24.28 -22.73
C THR A 81 -34.89 23.92 -21.73
N GLY A 82 -35.72 22.91 -22.03
CA GLY A 82 -36.71 22.37 -21.11
C GLY A 82 -36.07 21.83 -19.84
N THR A 83 -36.77 22.04 -18.71
CA THR A 83 -36.28 21.69 -17.37
C THR A 83 -37.14 20.61 -16.73
N LEU A 84 -36.52 19.48 -16.41
CA LEU A 84 -37.08 18.50 -15.48
C LEU A 84 -36.72 18.90 -14.05
N SER A 85 -37.73 19.14 -13.21
CA SER A 85 -37.55 19.42 -11.78
C SER A 85 -38.08 18.30 -10.93
N LEU A 86 -37.22 17.70 -10.11
CA LEU A 86 -37.62 16.58 -9.25
C LEU A 86 -38.27 17.09 -7.96
N GLU A 87 -39.37 16.45 -7.60
CA GLU A 87 -40.06 16.60 -6.31
C GLU A 87 -39.82 15.37 -5.42
N GLU A 88 -39.66 14.19 -6.03
CA GLU A 88 -39.27 12.92 -5.40
C GLU A 88 -38.08 12.30 -6.14
N ASN A 89 -37.55 11.17 -5.63
CA ASN A 89 -36.56 10.40 -6.36
C ASN A 89 -37.15 9.87 -7.68
N LEU A 90 -36.36 9.87 -8.74
CA LEU A 90 -36.79 9.40 -10.06
C LEU A 90 -36.16 8.05 -10.37
N TYR A 91 -37.00 7.07 -10.69
CA TYR A 91 -36.54 5.78 -11.21
C TYR A 91 -36.64 5.79 -12.73
N LEU A 92 -35.55 5.41 -13.41
CA LEU A 92 -35.53 5.28 -14.86
C LEU A 92 -35.68 3.81 -15.23
N ASP A 93 -36.52 3.51 -16.22
CA ASP A 93 -36.62 2.16 -16.78
C ASP A 93 -35.33 1.78 -17.54
N SER A 94 -35.10 0.48 -17.71
CA SER A 94 -34.00 -0.04 -18.54
C SER A 94 -34.00 0.47 -19.98
N ASN A 95 -35.16 0.85 -20.53
CA ASN A 95 -35.33 1.39 -21.88
C ASN A 95 -35.33 2.92 -21.93
N PHE A 96 -35.00 3.60 -20.83
CA PHE A 96 -34.97 5.06 -20.78
C PHE A 96 -33.87 5.63 -21.68
N THR A 97 -34.17 6.73 -22.38
CA THR A 97 -33.19 7.48 -23.16
C THR A 97 -33.39 9.00 -23.02
N PHE A 98 -32.32 9.78 -23.13
CA PHE A 98 -32.44 11.21 -23.41
C PHE A 98 -32.52 11.43 -24.92
N SER A 99 -33.38 12.35 -25.36
CA SER A 99 -33.49 12.71 -26.79
C SER A 99 -32.54 13.85 -27.21
N GLY A 100 -32.00 14.61 -26.26
CA GLY A 100 -31.15 15.77 -26.53
C GLY A 100 -30.77 16.56 -25.29
N SER A 101 -30.32 17.80 -25.49
CA SER A 101 -29.92 18.71 -24.41
C SER A 101 -31.10 19.17 -23.56
N GLY A 102 -30.82 19.60 -22.33
CA GLY A 102 -31.81 20.17 -21.43
C GLY A 102 -31.27 20.39 -20.03
N VAL A 103 -32.18 20.63 -19.08
CA VAL A 103 -31.84 20.96 -17.69
C VAL A 103 -32.50 19.97 -16.73
N ILE A 104 -31.74 19.53 -15.72
CA ILE A 104 -32.21 18.73 -14.60
C ILE A 104 -32.00 19.51 -13.30
N ARG A 105 -33.10 19.78 -12.59
CA ARG A 105 -33.13 20.27 -11.21
C ARG A 105 -33.35 19.07 -10.29
N GLY A 106 -32.28 18.51 -9.74
CA GLY A 106 -32.37 17.37 -8.83
C GLY A 106 -32.97 17.71 -7.46
N ASN A 107 -32.78 18.93 -6.95
CA ASN A 107 -33.34 19.38 -5.66
C ASN A 107 -33.03 18.41 -4.50
N ASP A 108 -31.77 18.00 -4.41
CA ASP A 108 -31.25 17.02 -3.45
C ASP A 108 -31.89 15.62 -3.56
N LYS A 109 -32.52 15.30 -4.72
CA LYS A 109 -33.07 13.98 -5.03
C LYS A 109 -32.11 13.12 -5.82
N THR A 110 -32.44 11.83 -5.85
CA THR A 110 -31.67 10.80 -6.56
C THR A 110 -32.39 10.37 -7.84
N ILE A 111 -31.63 10.21 -8.91
CA ILE A 111 -32.03 9.53 -10.15
C ILE A 111 -31.42 8.13 -10.13
N PHE A 112 -32.25 7.10 -10.12
CA PHE A 112 -31.83 5.70 -10.15
C PHE A 112 -31.88 5.15 -11.57
N LEU A 113 -30.76 4.63 -12.06
CA LEU A 113 -30.71 3.99 -13.38
C LEU A 113 -31.22 2.55 -13.30
N GLY A 114 -32.26 2.21 -14.07
CA GLY A 114 -32.72 0.83 -14.27
C GLY A 114 -32.00 0.09 -15.40
N GLY A 115 -31.10 0.77 -16.12
CA GLY A 115 -30.28 0.23 -17.21
C GLY A 115 -29.17 1.20 -17.60
N ASN A 116 -28.40 0.88 -18.64
CA ASN A 116 -27.34 1.75 -19.14
C ASN A 116 -27.93 3.07 -19.66
N LEU A 117 -27.35 4.19 -19.23
CA LEU A 117 -27.76 5.52 -19.67
C LEU A 117 -26.72 6.10 -20.64
N THR A 118 -27.20 6.63 -21.76
CA THR A 118 -26.34 7.36 -22.71
C THR A 118 -26.70 8.83 -22.75
N ILE A 119 -25.72 9.72 -22.58
CA ILE A 119 -25.84 11.13 -22.91
C ILE A 119 -25.65 11.29 -24.42
N PRO A 120 -26.67 11.76 -25.18
CA PRO A 120 -26.63 11.77 -26.65
C PRO A 120 -25.49 12.59 -27.24
N ASP A 121 -25.16 12.29 -28.50
CA ASP A 121 -24.18 13.05 -29.28
C ASP A 121 -24.53 14.54 -29.34
N ASN A 122 -23.51 15.39 -29.18
CA ASN A 122 -23.63 16.86 -29.19
C ASN A 122 -24.68 17.43 -28.23
N SER A 123 -25.04 16.69 -27.18
CA SER A 123 -25.99 17.14 -26.16
C SER A 123 -25.30 17.62 -24.89
N VAL A 124 -25.95 18.53 -24.19
CA VAL A 124 -25.52 19.00 -22.87
C VAL A 124 -26.70 18.89 -21.91
N ILE A 125 -26.53 18.10 -20.86
CA ILE A 125 -27.46 18.05 -19.74
C ILE A 125 -26.92 18.96 -18.64
N HIS A 126 -27.64 20.04 -18.37
CA HIS A 126 -27.31 20.98 -17.31
C HIS A 126 -27.85 20.49 -15.96
N ILE A 127 -26.99 20.39 -14.97
CA ILE A 127 -27.32 20.08 -13.58
C ILE A 127 -27.22 21.39 -12.79
N ASN A 128 -28.36 22.01 -12.52
CA ASN A 128 -28.44 23.34 -11.88
C ASN A 128 -28.91 23.32 -10.42
N SER A 129 -29.09 22.13 -9.86
CA SER A 129 -29.43 21.89 -8.46
C SER A 129 -28.73 20.61 -8.01
N ASN A 130 -28.48 20.48 -6.71
CA ASN A 130 -27.82 19.29 -6.17
C ASN A 130 -28.55 18.02 -6.62
N THR A 131 -27.80 17.07 -7.16
CA THR A 131 -28.37 15.87 -7.78
C THR A 131 -27.48 14.68 -7.49
N VAL A 132 -28.08 13.56 -7.09
CA VAL A 132 -27.42 12.25 -7.06
C VAL A 132 -27.89 11.45 -8.27
N ILE A 133 -26.97 10.86 -9.01
CA ILE A 133 -27.29 9.83 -10.02
C ILE A 133 -26.67 8.53 -9.54
N ASP A 134 -27.51 7.55 -9.24
CA ASP A 134 -27.10 6.22 -8.81
C ASP A 134 -27.25 5.24 -9.98
N GLY A 135 -26.13 4.68 -10.42
CA GLY A 135 -26.13 3.76 -11.55
C GLY A 135 -26.67 2.39 -11.23
N GLN A 136 -26.74 1.99 -9.95
CA GLN A 136 -27.12 0.64 -9.53
C GLN A 136 -26.35 -0.47 -10.30
N GLY A 137 -25.07 -0.22 -10.60
CA GLY A 137 -24.19 -1.11 -11.37
C GLY A 137 -24.24 -0.91 -12.89
N ASN A 138 -25.08 -0.02 -13.41
CA ASN A 138 -25.17 0.28 -14.84
C ASN A 138 -24.14 1.33 -15.30
N ASN A 139 -23.94 1.39 -16.62
CA ASN A 139 -23.00 2.34 -17.22
C ASN A 139 -23.67 3.70 -17.47
N LEU A 140 -22.93 4.78 -17.21
CA LEU A 140 -23.19 6.11 -17.77
C LEU A 140 -22.24 6.33 -18.94
N THR A 141 -22.77 6.30 -20.15
CA THR A 141 -21.99 6.44 -21.39
C THR A 141 -22.16 7.83 -21.98
N PHE A 142 -21.06 8.48 -22.34
CA PHE A 142 -21.09 9.73 -23.09
C PHE A 142 -20.96 9.44 -24.58
N GLY A 143 -21.98 9.84 -25.34
CA GLY A 143 -21.91 9.94 -26.81
C GLY A 143 -20.89 10.98 -27.25
N ARG A 144 -20.66 11.09 -28.55
CA ARG A 144 -19.68 12.01 -29.13
C ARG A 144 -20.01 13.46 -28.76
N ARG A 145 -19.17 14.09 -27.94
CA ARG A 145 -19.36 15.46 -27.40
C ARG A 145 -20.61 15.61 -26.50
N GLY A 146 -21.20 14.50 -26.02
CA GLY A 146 -22.23 14.53 -24.98
C GLY A 146 -21.63 14.93 -23.63
N LYS A 147 -22.37 15.71 -22.82
CA LYS A 147 -21.83 16.26 -21.57
C LYS A 147 -22.84 16.39 -20.44
N LEU A 148 -22.34 16.28 -19.22
CA LEU A 148 -22.95 16.84 -18.02
C LEU A 148 -22.27 18.17 -17.69
N PHE A 149 -23.06 19.24 -17.57
CA PHE A 149 -22.59 20.56 -17.15
C PHE A 149 -23.17 20.89 -15.78
N VAL A 150 -22.31 21.04 -14.78
CA VAL A 150 -22.70 21.28 -13.38
C VAL A 150 -22.54 22.75 -13.06
N ASP A 151 -23.65 23.42 -12.73
CA ASP A 151 -23.68 24.87 -12.50
C ASP A 151 -22.90 25.31 -11.23
N THR A 152 -22.79 26.63 -11.07
CA THR A 152 -22.10 27.27 -9.95
C THR A 152 -22.70 26.87 -8.61
N ASN A 153 -21.85 26.46 -7.65
CA ASN A 153 -22.23 26.02 -6.29
C ASN A 153 -23.13 24.77 -6.25
N VAL A 154 -23.20 23.99 -7.33
CA VAL A 154 -23.97 22.74 -7.38
C VAL A 154 -23.06 21.54 -7.07
N THR A 155 -23.60 20.56 -6.36
CA THR A 155 -23.00 19.24 -6.16
C THR A 155 -23.67 18.22 -7.06
N LEU A 156 -22.89 17.59 -7.94
CA LEU A 156 -23.30 16.37 -8.64
C LEU A 156 -22.60 15.18 -7.98
N THR A 157 -23.39 14.23 -7.50
CA THR A 157 -22.89 12.93 -7.01
C THR A 157 -23.19 11.86 -8.04
N LEU A 158 -22.15 11.14 -8.48
CA LEU A 158 -22.27 9.95 -9.32
C LEU A 158 -21.83 8.75 -8.50
N GLN A 159 -22.67 7.71 -8.42
CA GLN A 159 -22.36 6.54 -7.59
C GLN A 159 -22.76 5.20 -8.19
N ASN A 160 -22.05 4.15 -7.76
CA ASN A 160 -22.31 2.75 -8.12
C ASN A 160 -22.42 2.55 -9.65
N MET A 161 -21.46 3.06 -10.41
CA MET A 161 -21.54 3.05 -11.87
C MET A 161 -20.18 2.98 -12.54
N ARG A 162 -20.19 2.55 -13.80
CA ARG A 162 -19.07 2.73 -14.71
C ARG A 162 -19.35 3.91 -15.63
N ILE A 163 -18.48 4.91 -15.61
CA ILE A 163 -18.54 6.06 -16.50
C ILE A 163 -17.68 5.76 -17.72
N VAL A 164 -18.34 5.61 -18.87
CA VAL A 164 -17.70 5.26 -20.14
C VAL A 164 -17.62 6.50 -21.02
N GLN A 165 -16.40 6.92 -21.31
CA GLN A 165 -16.15 7.99 -22.26
C GLN A 165 -15.78 7.39 -23.61
N THR A 166 -16.57 7.66 -24.65
CA THR A 166 -16.29 7.12 -26.02
C THR A 166 -15.51 8.09 -26.90
N PHE A 167 -15.48 9.37 -26.52
CA PHE A 167 -14.77 10.44 -27.20
C PHE A 167 -14.50 11.58 -26.21
N ASN A 168 -13.30 12.17 -26.23
CA ASN A 168 -13.07 13.45 -25.54
C ASN A 168 -12.44 14.50 -26.45
N ASN A 169 -12.83 15.75 -26.21
CA ASN A 169 -12.03 16.91 -26.56
C ASN A 169 -11.36 17.42 -25.28
N PHE A 170 -10.03 17.45 -25.23
CA PHE A 170 -9.29 17.85 -24.04
C PHE A 170 -9.70 19.22 -23.50
N SER A 171 -10.10 20.18 -24.35
CA SER A 171 -10.56 21.50 -23.92
C SER A 171 -11.98 21.52 -23.34
N ASP A 172 -12.68 20.40 -23.35
CA ASP A 172 -14.13 20.35 -23.25
C ASP A 172 -14.62 18.96 -22.77
N ALA A 173 -14.33 18.66 -21.49
CA ALA A 173 -14.59 17.38 -20.85
C ALA A 173 -16.09 17.00 -20.80
N CYS A 174 -16.35 15.68 -20.75
CA CYS A 174 -17.70 15.13 -20.67
C CYS A 174 -18.43 15.45 -19.35
N ILE A 175 -17.70 15.71 -18.27
CA ILE A 175 -18.24 16.24 -17.02
C ILE A 175 -17.53 17.56 -16.76
N ARG A 176 -18.27 18.65 -16.80
CA ARG A 176 -17.73 20.01 -16.66
C ARG A 176 -18.38 20.73 -15.48
N LEU A 177 -17.54 21.34 -14.65
CA LEU A 177 -17.96 22.18 -13.53
C LEU A 177 -17.87 23.65 -13.94
N ALA A 178 -18.92 24.42 -13.66
CA ALA A 178 -19.04 25.81 -14.09
C ALA A 178 -18.14 26.77 -13.30
N ALA A 179 -17.90 26.47 -12.02
CA ALA A 179 -17.16 27.35 -11.12
C ALA A 179 -16.33 26.58 -10.08
N PHE A 180 -15.44 27.30 -9.41
CA PHE A 180 -14.56 26.78 -8.36
C PHE A 180 -15.28 26.19 -7.14
N LYS A 181 -16.51 26.64 -6.84
CA LYS A 181 -17.34 26.10 -5.76
C LYS A 181 -18.24 24.94 -6.18
N SER A 182 -18.30 24.63 -7.47
CA SER A 182 -19.05 23.46 -7.95
C SER A 182 -18.32 22.18 -7.53
N LYS A 183 -19.08 21.12 -7.24
CA LYS A 183 -18.53 19.87 -6.68
C LYS A 183 -18.94 18.68 -7.52
N LEU A 184 -17.97 17.80 -7.77
CA LEU A 184 -18.20 16.45 -8.28
C LEU A 184 -17.84 15.47 -7.18
N ALA A 185 -18.81 14.68 -6.74
CA ALA A 185 -18.60 13.57 -5.83
C ALA A 185 -18.71 12.24 -6.59
N LEU A 186 -17.71 11.39 -6.45
CA LEU A 186 -17.68 10.04 -7.03
C LEU A 186 -17.69 9.03 -5.87
N ASN A 187 -18.60 8.06 -5.94
CA ASN A 187 -18.73 7.02 -4.90
C ASN A 187 -18.87 5.63 -5.52
N ASN A 188 -17.87 4.76 -5.36
CA ASN A 188 -17.85 3.45 -6.01
C ASN A 188 -18.03 3.54 -7.53
N VAL A 189 -17.12 4.27 -8.18
CA VAL A 189 -17.19 4.62 -9.61
C VAL A 189 -15.95 4.13 -10.35
N GLU A 190 -16.15 3.44 -11.48
CA GLU A 190 -15.09 3.21 -12.45
C GLU A 190 -15.13 4.29 -13.55
N LEU A 191 -14.08 5.10 -13.66
CA LEU A 191 -13.82 6.01 -14.78
C LEU A 191 -13.07 5.25 -15.88
N ALA A 192 -13.81 4.71 -16.85
CA ALA A 192 -13.24 4.00 -18.00
C ALA A 192 -12.83 5.00 -19.10
N LEU A 193 -11.57 5.44 -19.06
CA LEU A 193 -11.05 6.51 -19.91
C LEU A 193 -10.50 5.96 -21.23
N SER A 194 -11.13 6.32 -22.34
CA SER A 194 -10.57 6.12 -23.69
C SER A 194 -9.67 7.26 -24.14
N ASN A 195 -9.85 8.46 -23.57
CA ASN A 195 -9.09 9.69 -23.81
C ASN A 195 -8.84 10.41 -22.47
N ASP A 196 -7.91 11.37 -22.45
CA ASP A 196 -7.59 12.16 -21.25
C ASP A 196 -8.81 12.88 -20.68
N PHE A 197 -9.09 12.71 -19.39
CA PHE A 197 -10.16 13.37 -18.66
C PHE A 197 -9.64 14.64 -17.99
N LEU A 198 -10.14 15.81 -18.40
CA LEU A 198 -9.73 17.10 -17.84
C LEU A 198 -10.62 17.52 -16.67
N PHE A 199 -10.02 17.66 -15.49
CA PHE A 199 -10.64 18.24 -14.30
C PHE A 199 -10.01 19.61 -13.98
N ASN A 200 -10.52 20.68 -14.58
CA ASN A 200 -9.90 22.02 -14.52
C ASN A 200 -10.61 23.04 -13.62
N GLN A 201 -11.79 22.72 -13.10
CA GLN A 201 -12.61 23.61 -12.27
C GLN A 201 -13.31 22.80 -11.17
N GLY A 202 -13.67 23.47 -10.07
CA GLY A 202 -14.43 22.88 -8.98
C GLY A 202 -13.62 21.95 -8.07
N GLN A 203 -14.32 21.29 -7.17
CA GLN A 203 -13.77 20.35 -6.18
C GLN A 203 -14.19 18.92 -6.52
N LEU A 204 -13.27 17.97 -6.36
CA LEU A 204 -13.53 16.53 -6.48
C LEU A 204 -13.60 15.92 -5.08
N PHE A 205 -14.58 15.05 -4.85
CA PHE A 205 -14.70 14.23 -3.65
C PHE A 205 -14.71 12.76 -4.05
N VAL A 206 -13.80 11.97 -3.47
CA VAL A 206 -13.67 10.52 -3.69
C VAL A 206 -14.18 9.79 -2.46
N TYR A 207 -15.23 9.00 -2.63
CA TYR A 207 -15.83 8.12 -1.63
C TYR A 207 -15.75 6.66 -2.09
N GLY A 208 -15.51 5.74 -1.15
CA GLY A 208 -15.37 4.32 -1.45
C GLY A 208 -14.25 4.06 -2.47
N ASP A 209 -14.50 3.18 -3.43
CA ASP A 209 -13.51 2.84 -4.46
C ASP A 209 -13.79 3.59 -5.76
N VAL A 210 -12.96 4.59 -6.06
CA VAL A 210 -12.98 5.29 -7.35
C VAL A 210 -11.78 4.85 -8.17
N VAL A 211 -12.05 4.17 -9.27
CA VAL A 211 -11.02 3.51 -10.09
C VAL A 211 -10.92 4.18 -11.46
N VAL A 212 -9.72 4.51 -11.89
CA VAL A 212 -9.42 4.98 -13.24
C VAL A 212 -8.83 3.81 -14.04
N THR A 213 -9.49 3.45 -15.13
CA THR A 213 -9.05 2.37 -16.05
C THR A 213 -8.86 2.91 -17.47
N GLY A 214 -8.20 2.12 -18.32
CA GLY A 214 -7.89 2.48 -19.71
C GLY A 214 -6.42 2.80 -19.91
N THR A 215 -6.11 3.71 -20.84
CA THR A 215 -4.72 4.07 -21.20
C THR A 215 -4.47 5.58 -21.18
N SER A 216 -5.43 6.33 -20.65
CA SER A 216 -5.46 7.79 -20.71
C SER A 216 -5.19 8.45 -19.36
N ALA A 217 -4.99 9.76 -19.38
CA ALA A 217 -4.71 10.53 -18.18
C ALA A 217 -5.97 11.08 -17.50
N PHE A 218 -6.07 10.97 -16.18
CA PHE A 218 -6.86 11.88 -15.37
C PHE A 218 -6.01 13.13 -15.13
N VAL A 219 -6.41 14.26 -15.73
CA VAL A 219 -5.66 15.52 -15.72
C VAL A 219 -6.31 16.50 -14.75
N TYR A 220 -5.72 16.60 -13.56
CA TYR A 220 -6.11 17.50 -12.50
C TYR A 220 -5.45 18.88 -12.70
N LYS A 221 -6.25 19.89 -13.08
CA LYS A 221 -5.81 21.29 -13.31
C LYS A 221 -6.55 22.32 -12.45
N THR A 222 -7.60 21.93 -11.71
CA THR A 222 -8.29 22.85 -10.81
C THR A 222 -7.33 23.40 -9.76
N THR A 223 -7.54 24.65 -9.36
CA THR A 223 -6.80 25.29 -8.25
C THR A 223 -7.47 25.08 -6.90
N GLN A 224 -8.58 24.34 -6.85
CA GLN A 224 -9.36 24.11 -5.63
C GLN A 224 -8.91 22.82 -4.95
N HIS A 225 -9.13 22.73 -3.63
CA HIS A 225 -8.88 21.48 -2.92
C HIS A 225 -9.90 20.40 -3.30
N SER A 226 -9.38 19.20 -3.56
CA SER A 226 -10.14 17.97 -3.70
C SER A 226 -9.80 17.00 -2.57
N PHE A 227 -10.70 16.07 -2.30
CA PHE A 227 -10.66 15.24 -1.09
C PHE A 227 -10.75 13.76 -1.42
N ILE A 228 -9.86 12.97 -0.81
CA ILE A 228 -10.03 11.54 -0.62
C ILE A 228 -10.58 11.36 0.80
N MET A 229 -11.79 10.80 0.88
CA MET A 229 -12.54 10.70 2.14
C MET A 229 -12.04 9.51 2.99
N PRO A 230 -12.42 9.43 4.28
CA PRO A 230 -12.10 8.26 5.11
C PRO A 230 -12.54 6.97 4.44
N ASP A 231 -11.74 5.92 4.62
CA ASP A 231 -11.98 4.57 4.11
C ASP A 231 -12.24 4.53 2.60
N SER A 232 -11.62 5.44 1.85
CA SER A 232 -11.81 5.59 0.41
C SER A 232 -10.48 5.52 -0.34
N THR A 233 -10.53 4.94 -1.54
CA THR A 233 -9.36 4.76 -2.42
C THR A 233 -9.59 5.46 -3.75
N PHE A 234 -8.66 6.33 -4.13
CA PHE A 234 -8.55 6.79 -5.53
C PHE A 234 -7.49 5.93 -6.23
N TYR A 235 -7.91 5.03 -7.12
CA TYR A 235 -7.04 4.00 -7.69
C TYR A 235 -6.81 4.23 -9.19
N PHE A 236 -5.57 4.06 -9.63
CA PHE A 236 -5.13 4.18 -11.02
C PHE A 236 -4.56 2.85 -11.48
N ASP A 237 -5.24 2.21 -12.44
CA ASP A 237 -4.88 0.89 -12.93
C ASP A 237 -3.82 0.93 -14.05
N ILE A 238 -3.41 -0.24 -14.52
CA ILE A 238 -2.33 -0.46 -15.49
C ILE A 238 -2.47 0.45 -16.71
N GLY A 239 -1.40 1.20 -16.99
CA GLY A 239 -1.31 2.04 -18.19
C GLY A 239 -2.04 3.38 -18.08
N THR A 240 -2.72 3.67 -16.97
CA THR A 240 -3.33 4.97 -16.73
C THR A 240 -2.30 6.00 -16.23
N THR A 241 -2.67 7.28 -16.32
CA THR A 241 -1.84 8.38 -15.81
C THR A 241 -2.65 9.27 -14.87
N PHE A 242 -2.12 9.55 -13.69
CA PHE A 242 -2.58 10.65 -12.86
C PHE A 242 -1.69 11.88 -13.10
N SER A 243 -2.22 12.92 -13.73
CA SER A 243 -1.48 14.16 -13.97
C SER A 243 -1.99 15.28 -13.09
N VAL A 244 -1.17 15.72 -12.14
CA VAL A 244 -1.46 16.83 -11.22
C VAL A 244 -0.71 18.08 -11.68
N ALA A 245 -1.41 18.96 -12.37
CA ALA A 245 -0.87 20.15 -13.01
C ALA A 245 -1.69 21.44 -12.75
N PRO A 246 -2.05 21.77 -11.49
CA PRO A 246 -2.72 23.04 -11.18
C PRO A 246 -1.76 24.22 -11.42
N ALA A 247 -2.30 25.32 -11.95
CA ALA A 247 -1.55 26.54 -12.24
C ALA A 247 -1.39 27.41 -10.97
N THR A 248 -0.16 27.72 -10.53
CA THR A 248 0.12 28.86 -9.63
C THR A 248 1.49 29.48 -10.02
N PHE A 249 1.60 30.80 -10.25
CA PHE A 249 1.82 31.84 -9.21
C PHE A 249 1.15 33.23 -9.44
N THR A 250 0.35 33.49 -10.49
CA THR A 250 -0.18 34.88 -10.74
C THR A 250 -1.60 35.02 -11.31
N ASP A 251 -2.35 33.94 -11.58
CA ASP A 251 -3.62 34.05 -12.33
C ASP A 251 -4.90 34.10 -11.47
N CYS A 252 -4.77 34.24 -10.15
CA CYS A 252 -5.91 34.62 -9.32
C CYS A 252 -6.21 36.10 -9.53
N ARG A 253 -7.29 36.43 -10.25
CA ARG A 253 -7.80 37.81 -10.26
C ARG A 253 -8.08 38.25 -8.82
N PHE A 254 -7.67 39.47 -8.53
CA PHE A 254 -7.44 40.08 -7.21
C PHE A 254 -8.68 40.23 -6.30
N ASP A 255 -9.84 39.65 -6.63
CA ASP A 255 -11.11 39.90 -5.94
C ASP A 255 -11.66 38.73 -5.09
N GLN A 256 -11.03 37.54 -5.03
CA GLN A 256 -11.46 36.46 -4.11
C GLN A 256 -10.27 35.62 -3.55
N TRP A 257 -10.18 35.50 -2.22
CA TRP A 257 -9.19 34.67 -1.49
C TRP A 257 -9.33 33.17 -1.83
N PRO A 258 -8.23 32.37 -1.93
CA PRO A 258 -7.15 32.37 -0.96
C PRO A 258 -5.71 32.51 -1.50
N THR A 259 -4.88 33.12 -0.64
CA THR A 259 -3.42 33.10 -0.69
C THR A 259 -2.89 31.74 -0.21
N TYR A 260 -2.59 30.79 -1.10
CA TYR A 260 -1.80 29.62 -0.69
C TYR A 260 -0.69 29.29 -1.68
N THR A 261 0.53 29.58 -1.25
CA THR A 261 1.78 28.99 -1.73
C THR A 261 1.92 27.51 -1.32
N ALA A 262 0.81 26.80 -1.07
CA ALA A 262 0.80 25.43 -0.55
C ALA A 262 0.34 24.47 -1.65
N ASN A 263 1.16 23.47 -1.94
CA ASN A 263 0.96 22.38 -2.89
C ASN A 263 -0.09 21.34 -2.45
N ASN A 264 -1.07 21.75 -1.65
CA ASN A 264 -2.03 20.88 -0.96
C ASN A 264 -3.36 20.73 -1.74
N PHE A 265 -3.28 20.40 -3.03
CA PHE A 265 -4.47 20.33 -3.90
C PHE A 265 -5.33 19.08 -3.67
N ILE A 266 -4.72 17.97 -3.27
CA ILE A 266 -5.42 16.70 -3.00
C ILE A 266 -5.22 16.38 -1.53
N LEU A 267 -6.30 16.49 -0.76
CA LEU A 267 -6.30 16.30 0.69
C LEU A 267 -6.81 14.90 1.03
N MET A 268 -5.99 14.14 1.74
CA MET A 268 -6.42 12.90 2.37
C MET A 268 -7.00 13.23 3.74
N SER A 269 -8.21 12.74 4.01
CA SER A 269 -8.97 13.14 5.21
C SER A 269 -8.34 12.63 6.48
N ASP A 270 -7.82 11.40 6.45
CA ASP A 270 -7.17 10.69 7.54
C ASP A 270 -6.27 9.55 7.04
N GLN A 271 -5.78 8.73 7.97
CA GLN A 271 -4.89 7.59 7.73
C GLN A 271 -5.52 6.43 6.93
N THR A 272 -6.84 6.42 6.72
CA THR A 272 -7.51 5.38 5.92
C THR A 272 -7.81 5.84 4.50
N SER A 273 -7.57 7.11 4.18
CA SER A 273 -7.66 7.68 2.83
C SER A 273 -6.45 7.24 1.97
N LYS A 274 -6.70 6.69 0.78
CA LYS A 274 -5.64 6.10 -0.06
C LYS A 274 -5.61 6.61 -1.50
N LEU A 275 -4.41 6.76 -2.04
CA LEU A 275 -4.14 6.89 -3.48
C LEU A 275 -3.37 5.64 -3.94
N GLY A 276 -3.96 4.82 -4.82
CA GLY A 276 -3.32 3.63 -5.35
C GLY A 276 -2.88 3.80 -6.79
N LEU A 277 -1.68 3.34 -7.13
CA LEU A 277 -1.12 3.35 -8.48
C LEU A 277 -0.60 1.94 -8.82
N ASN A 278 -1.15 1.30 -9.85
CA ASN A 278 -0.70 -0.03 -10.28
C ASN A 278 -0.17 0.02 -11.72
N GLN A 279 1.16 -0.08 -11.87
CA GLN A 279 1.83 0.09 -13.17
C GLN A 279 1.36 1.36 -13.91
N ALA A 280 1.04 2.39 -13.12
CA ALA A 280 0.48 3.66 -13.58
C ALA A 280 1.55 4.76 -13.52
N SER A 281 1.26 5.89 -14.15
CA SER A 281 2.14 7.05 -14.15
C SER A 281 1.60 8.18 -13.27
N LEU A 282 2.41 8.71 -12.36
CA LEU A 282 2.14 9.96 -11.64
C LEU A 282 2.97 11.08 -12.27
N CYS A 283 2.31 12.04 -12.89
CA CYS A 283 2.93 13.21 -13.50
C CYS A 283 2.63 14.48 -12.68
N SER A 284 3.64 15.32 -12.43
CA SER A 284 3.43 16.59 -11.75
C SER A 284 4.25 17.78 -12.30
N THR A 285 3.66 18.97 -12.21
CA THR A 285 4.31 20.27 -12.45
C THR A 285 5.12 20.73 -11.23
N PRO A 286 5.91 21.81 -11.34
CA PRO A 286 6.67 22.34 -10.19
C PRO A 286 5.84 22.69 -8.96
N THR A 287 4.55 22.96 -9.15
CA THR A 287 3.59 23.23 -8.09
C THR A 287 3.26 22.00 -7.24
N GLY A 288 3.40 20.77 -7.77
CA GLY A 288 3.36 19.50 -7.00
C GLY A 288 2.01 19.17 -6.32
N PRO A 289 1.62 17.89 -6.18
CA PRO A 289 0.76 17.48 -5.07
C PRO A 289 1.59 17.22 -3.80
N ARG A 290 1.03 17.54 -2.65
CA ARG A 290 1.44 17.01 -1.36
C ARG A 290 0.36 16.06 -0.85
N PHE A 291 0.72 14.80 -0.68
CA PHE A 291 -0.13 13.80 -0.03
C PHE A 291 0.26 13.73 1.45
N ALA A 292 -0.66 14.10 2.33
CA ALA A 292 -0.42 14.13 3.77
C ALA A 292 -1.63 13.53 4.50
N LYS A 293 -1.38 12.90 5.66
CA LYS A 293 -2.35 12.20 6.54
C LYS A 293 -2.81 10.83 6.08
N GLY A 294 -2.87 10.55 4.78
CA GLY A 294 -3.24 9.23 4.23
C GLY A 294 -2.05 8.46 3.68
N ALA A 295 -2.33 7.56 2.74
CA ALA A 295 -1.39 6.60 2.18
C ALA A 295 -1.33 6.72 0.63
N VAL A 296 -0.14 6.65 0.03
CA VAL A 296 0.07 6.47 -1.41
C VAL A 296 0.72 5.10 -1.72
N ASP A 297 -0.09 4.16 -2.21
CA ASP A 297 0.30 2.80 -2.54
C ASP A 297 0.83 2.75 -4.00
N PHE A 298 2.02 2.17 -4.22
CA PHE A 298 2.58 1.93 -5.55
C PHE A 298 2.76 0.43 -5.77
N ASP A 299 1.89 -0.14 -6.62
CA ASP A 299 1.94 -1.52 -7.05
C ASP A 299 2.68 -1.64 -8.38
N ASN A 300 3.55 -2.65 -8.49
CA ASN A 300 4.34 -2.93 -9.68
C ASN A 300 5.20 -1.73 -10.14
N LYS A 301 5.68 -1.75 -11.38
CA LYS A 301 6.58 -0.72 -11.91
C LYS A 301 5.80 0.53 -12.29
N CYS A 302 5.59 1.42 -11.33
CA CYS A 302 5.03 2.75 -11.55
C CYS A 302 6.08 3.75 -12.08
N PHE A 303 5.60 4.80 -12.75
CA PHE A 303 6.45 5.87 -13.28
C PHE A 303 6.11 7.20 -12.61
N ILE A 304 7.10 7.86 -11.99
CA ILE A 304 6.93 9.19 -11.42
C ILE A 304 7.69 10.19 -12.30
N LYS A 305 6.97 11.17 -12.84
CA LYS A 305 7.55 12.26 -13.62
C LYS A 305 7.25 13.59 -12.93
N SER A 306 8.30 14.30 -12.51
CA SER A 306 8.19 15.64 -11.95
C SER A 306 9.11 16.60 -12.70
N ASN A 307 8.64 17.81 -12.95
CA ASN A 307 9.46 18.92 -13.44
C ASN A 307 10.18 19.69 -12.30
N SER A 308 10.06 19.20 -11.06
CA SER A 308 10.71 19.72 -9.83
C SER A 308 11.47 18.62 -9.10
N ALA A 309 12.25 19.00 -8.08
CA ALA A 309 12.87 18.06 -7.15
C ALA A 309 11.80 17.13 -6.55
N LEU A 310 12.07 15.83 -6.59
CA LEU A 310 11.23 14.81 -5.97
C LEU A 310 11.67 14.64 -4.51
N ASP A 311 10.87 15.16 -3.58
CA ASP A 311 11.08 14.98 -2.15
C ASP A 311 10.20 13.81 -1.67
N LEU A 312 10.75 12.59 -1.74
CA LEU A 312 10.11 11.41 -1.15
C LEU A 312 10.33 11.45 0.36
N PRO A 313 9.34 11.06 1.19
CA PRO A 313 9.56 10.91 2.61
C PRO A 313 10.79 10.04 2.84
N GLN A 314 11.75 10.57 3.60
CA GLN A 314 12.89 9.77 4.02
C GLN A 314 12.36 8.63 4.91
N PRO A 315 12.90 7.41 4.82
CA PRO A 315 12.55 6.34 5.74
C PRO A 315 12.75 6.86 7.16
N TYR A 316 11.68 6.87 7.95
CA TYR A 316 11.68 7.30 9.34
C TYR A 316 11.35 6.12 10.24
N ILE A 317 12.15 5.96 11.28
CA ILE A 317 12.02 4.92 12.29
C ILE A 317 11.22 5.44 13.47
N GLU A 318 10.07 4.82 13.75
CA GLU A 318 9.37 4.97 15.01
C GLU A 318 9.86 3.90 16.00
N ALA A 319 10.56 4.32 17.06
CA ALA A 319 10.96 3.41 18.13
C ALA A 319 9.74 3.04 19.00
N ALA A 320 9.09 1.92 18.71
CA ALA A 320 8.15 1.29 19.64
C ALA A 320 8.91 0.31 20.54
N ASN A 321 8.99 0.61 21.84
CA ASN A 321 9.64 -0.26 22.82
C ASN A 321 8.64 -1.29 23.34
N GLN A 322 8.63 -2.49 22.75
CA GLN A 322 8.05 -3.67 23.40
C GLN A 322 9.17 -4.45 24.11
N ILE A 323 8.87 -4.94 25.32
CA ILE A 323 9.87 -5.55 26.19
C ILE A 323 9.37 -6.93 26.63
N ALA A 324 10.20 -7.95 26.45
CA ALA A 324 10.03 -9.27 27.04
C ALA A 324 11.20 -9.61 27.97
N SER A 325 11.01 -10.53 28.91
CA SER A 325 12.10 -10.96 29.81
C SER A 325 12.79 -12.18 29.24
N THR A 326 14.12 -12.22 29.31
CA THR A 326 14.92 -13.38 28.87
C THR A 326 15.62 -14.05 30.04
N GLY A 327 16.24 -15.20 29.77
CA GLY A 327 17.27 -15.78 30.62
C GLY A 327 18.55 -14.94 30.70
N ASN A 328 19.54 -15.46 31.42
CA ASN A 328 20.79 -14.78 31.72
C ASN A 328 21.78 -14.84 30.56
N LEU A 329 22.32 -13.66 30.25
CA LEU A 329 23.35 -13.40 29.24
C LEU A 329 22.89 -13.87 27.85
N PRO A 330 21.83 -13.25 27.29
CA PRO A 330 21.39 -13.58 25.95
C PRO A 330 22.51 -13.29 24.95
N ALA A 331 22.85 -14.27 24.12
CA ALA A 331 24.03 -14.23 23.25
C ALA A 331 23.69 -14.06 21.77
N CYS A 332 22.53 -14.55 21.33
CA CYS A 332 22.12 -14.50 19.93
C CYS A 332 20.60 -14.56 19.82
N THR A 333 20.06 -13.95 18.76
CA THR A 333 18.66 -14.06 18.35
C THR A 333 18.58 -14.37 16.87
N ALA A 334 17.50 -15.04 16.49
CA ALA A 334 17.17 -15.26 15.09
C ALA A 334 15.65 -15.26 14.91
N TYR A 335 15.20 -14.64 13.81
CA TYR A 335 13.84 -14.76 13.33
C TYR A 335 13.62 -16.06 12.58
N SER A 336 12.42 -16.61 12.72
CA SER A 336 11.96 -17.67 11.83
C SER A 336 11.78 -17.11 10.40
N PRO A 337 12.10 -17.88 9.35
CA PRO A 337 11.99 -17.40 7.96
C PRO A 337 10.60 -16.96 7.49
N ASP A 338 9.54 -17.39 8.18
CA ASP A 338 8.16 -16.92 7.98
C ASP A 338 7.81 -15.66 8.78
N GLY A 339 8.70 -15.20 9.67
CA GLY A 339 8.56 -13.97 10.45
C GLY A 339 7.68 -14.10 11.68
N SER A 340 7.11 -15.28 11.94
CA SER A 340 6.15 -15.51 13.03
C SER A 340 6.80 -15.61 14.42
N TYR A 341 8.08 -15.95 14.50
CA TYR A 341 8.74 -16.33 15.74
C TYR A 341 10.13 -15.72 15.89
N LEU A 342 10.52 -15.47 17.14
CA LEU A 342 11.84 -15.01 17.53
C LEU A 342 12.46 -16.00 18.52
N ALA A 343 13.66 -16.50 18.20
CA ALA A 343 14.44 -17.35 19.10
C ALA A 343 15.50 -16.54 19.83
N VAL A 344 15.73 -16.83 21.10
CA VAL A 344 16.81 -16.24 21.92
C VAL A 344 17.53 -17.34 22.67
N VAL A 345 18.86 -17.38 22.55
CA VAL A 345 19.71 -18.26 23.36
C VAL A 345 20.41 -17.50 24.48
N ASN A 346 20.33 -18.05 25.69
CA ASN A 346 20.81 -17.46 26.93
C ASN A 346 22.06 -18.21 27.42
N LYS A 347 23.23 -17.61 27.22
CA LYS A 347 24.53 -18.25 27.45
C LYS A 347 24.74 -18.67 28.90
N GLN A 348 24.38 -17.82 29.86
CA GLN A 348 24.60 -18.12 31.28
C GLN A 348 23.49 -18.99 31.86
N SER A 349 22.25 -18.85 31.35
CA SER A 349 21.14 -19.73 31.74
C SER A 349 21.15 -21.10 31.06
N ASN A 350 22.02 -21.32 30.06
CA ASN A 350 22.04 -22.56 29.27
C ASN A 350 20.69 -22.88 28.60
N SER A 351 19.91 -21.84 28.25
CA SER A 351 18.52 -21.98 27.80
C SER A 351 18.25 -21.38 26.42
N LEU A 352 17.21 -21.87 25.75
CA LEU A 352 16.55 -21.31 24.59
C LEU A 352 15.14 -20.85 24.98
N GLN A 353 14.75 -19.68 24.51
CA GLN A 353 13.39 -19.16 24.59
C GLN A 353 12.89 -18.81 23.19
N ILE A 354 11.61 -19.09 22.91
CA ILE A 354 10.93 -18.70 21.68
C ILE A 354 9.82 -17.72 22.03
N PHE A 355 9.68 -16.66 21.24
CA PHE A 355 8.65 -15.64 21.40
C PHE A 355 7.82 -15.53 20.12
N ASN A 356 6.55 -15.17 20.26
CA ASN A 356 5.78 -14.64 19.13
C ASN A 356 6.42 -13.31 18.69
N SER A 357 6.70 -13.14 17.40
CA SER A 357 7.43 -11.97 16.89
C SER A 357 6.69 -10.64 17.08
N THR A 358 5.35 -10.67 17.11
CA THR A 358 4.51 -9.47 17.18
C THR A 358 4.14 -9.09 18.61
N SER A 359 3.76 -10.07 19.44
CA SER A 359 3.32 -9.82 20.83
C SER A 359 4.43 -9.96 21.86
N LEU A 360 5.56 -10.56 21.48
CA LEU A 360 6.68 -10.94 22.35
C LEU A 360 6.27 -11.81 23.54
N ALA A 361 5.12 -12.48 23.45
CA ALA A 361 4.75 -13.51 24.39
C ALA A 361 5.66 -14.73 24.18
N GLN A 362 6.26 -15.23 25.27
CA GLN A 362 7.03 -16.47 25.23
C GLN A 362 6.10 -17.64 24.87
N ILE A 363 6.54 -18.49 23.94
CA ILE A 363 5.85 -19.70 23.51
C ILE A 363 6.49 -20.89 24.23
N GLY A 364 5.70 -21.57 25.04
CA GLY A 364 6.19 -22.69 25.86
C GLY A 364 7.10 -22.24 27.00
N SER A 365 7.93 -23.16 27.47
CA SER A 365 8.88 -22.97 28.57
C SER A 365 10.32 -22.81 28.05
N ASP A 366 11.22 -22.37 28.93
CA ASP A 366 12.66 -22.40 28.68
C ASP A 366 13.13 -23.82 28.34
N VAL A 367 13.95 -23.94 27.29
CA VAL A 367 14.50 -25.21 26.82
C VAL A 367 15.97 -25.29 27.18
N ILE A 368 16.38 -26.34 27.87
CA ILE A 368 17.81 -26.59 28.13
C ILE A 368 18.49 -26.96 26.81
N THR A 369 19.48 -26.16 26.42
CA THR A 369 20.23 -26.36 25.16
C THR A 369 21.47 -27.21 25.41
N GLY A 370 22.40 -26.68 26.19
CA GLY A 370 23.72 -27.23 26.50
C GLY A 370 24.53 -26.18 27.26
N SER A 371 25.82 -26.43 27.49
CA SER A 371 26.64 -25.48 28.26
C SER A 371 27.09 -24.30 27.41
N SER A 372 26.80 -23.08 27.85
CA SER A 372 27.15 -21.81 27.20
C SER A 372 26.74 -21.75 25.72
N PRO A 373 25.43 -21.77 25.40
CA PRO A 373 24.94 -21.56 24.05
C PRO A 373 25.32 -20.15 23.55
N VAL A 374 25.78 -20.05 22.30
CA VAL A 374 26.30 -18.78 21.75
C VAL A 374 25.65 -18.34 20.44
N SER A 375 25.06 -19.25 19.68
CA SER A 375 24.44 -18.93 18.39
C SER A 375 23.24 -19.84 18.13
N VAL A 376 22.21 -19.29 17.48
CA VAL A 376 21.00 -20.00 17.05
C VAL A 376 20.68 -19.65 15.60
N SER A 377 20.23 -20.64 14.82
CA SER A 377 19.75 -20.45 13.44
C SER A 377 18.52 -21.30 13.20
N TRP A 378 17.51 -20.70 12.56
CA TRP A 378 16.31 -21.43 12.13
C TRP A 378 16.56 -22.24 10.86
N SER A 379 15.82 -23.34 10.69
CA SER A 379 15.67 -23.99 9.40
C SER A 379 14.85 -23.12 8.44
N ASN A 380 15.04 -23.31 7.14
CA ASN A 380 14.29 -22.60 6.09
C ASN A 380 12.76 -22.82 6.14
N THR A 381 12.30 -23.81 6.89
CA THR A 381 10.88 -24.16 7.09
C THR A 381 10.27 -23.58 8.36
N SER A 382 11.02 -22.83 9.18
CA SER A 382 10.57 -22.35 10.50
C SER A 382 10.19 -23.45 11.52
N THR A 383 10.53 -24.71 11.25
CA THR A 383 10.13 -25.86 12.10
C THR A 383 11.27 -26.44 12.94
N GLN A 384 12.50 -26.00 12.72
CA GLN A 384 13.66 -26.47 13.47
C GLN A 384 14.62 -25.33 13.80
N LEU A 385 15.41 -25.50 14.86
CA LEU A 385 16.48 -24.59 15.25
C LEU A 385 17.77 -25.35 15.50
N ALA A 386 18.88 -24.87 14.93
CA ALA A 386 20.23 -25.33 15.24
C ALA A 386 20.88 -24.39 16.25
N ILE A 387 21.49 -24.95 17.30
CA ILE A 387 22.15 -24.20 18.38
C ILE A 387 23.52 -24.79 18.62
N VAL A 388 24.53 -23.92 18.76
CA VAL A 388 25.87 -24.33 19.19
C VAL A 388 26.17 -23.91 20.61
N ASN A 389 26.78 -24.83 21.34
CA ASN A 389 27.09 -24.73 22.76
C ASN A 389 28.60 -24.73 22.94
N SER A 390 29.14 -23.55 23.25
CA SER A 390 30.58 -23.33 23.32
C SER A 390 31.26 -24.02 24.50
N GLY A 391 30.51 -24.31 25.56
CA GLY A 391 31.02 -24.92 26.79
C GLY A 391 31.07 -26.45 26.76
N ASP A 392 30.25 -27.10 25.92
CA ASP A 392 30.23 -28.56 25.75
C ASP A 392 30.71 -29.03 24.37
N ASN A 393 31.05 -28.09 23.48
CA ASN A 393 31.48 -28.35 22.10
C ASN A 393 30.43 -29.13 21.29
N THR A 394 29.14 -28.81 21.42
CA THR A 394 28.06 -29.47 20.67
C THR A 394 27.31 -28.55 19.72
N VAL A 395 26.74 -29.16 18.68
CA VAL A 395 25.64 -28.60 17.88
C VAL A 395 24.40 -29.45 18.12
N LYS A 396 23.26 -28.80 18.38
CA LYS A 396 21.99 -29.46 18.68
C LYS A 396 20.88 -28.88 17.83
N VAL A 397 19.98 -29.75 17.36
CA VAL A 397 18.79 -29.35 16.59
C VAL A 397 17.55 -29.62 17.42
N PHE A 398 16.68 -28.62 17.51
CA PHE A 398 15.39 -28.68 18.21
C PHE A 398 14.25 -28.61 17.19
N ASN A 399 13.22 -29.43 17.36
CA ASN A 399 11.97 -29.33 16.62
C ASN A 399 11.05 -28.31 17.29
N PHE A 400 10.35 -27.52 16.48
CA PHE A 400 9.38 -26.53 16.91
C PHE A 400 8.14 -26.58 16.02
N THR A 401 6.98 -26.63 16.67
CA THR A 401 5.67 -26.82 16.00
C THR A 401 4.84 -25.52 15.95
N GLY A 402 5.38 -24.41 16.43
CA GLY A 402 4.67 -23.13 16.49
C GLY A 402 3.81 -22.90 17.73
N ALA A 403 3.50 -23.96 18.50
CA ALA A 403 2.54 -23.89 19.60
C ALA A 403 3.02 -24.43 20.96
N SER A 404 4.18 -25.09 21.01
CA SER A 404 4.69 -25.72 22.24
C SER A 404 6.19 -25.53 22.42
N THR A 405 6.68 -25.84 23.62
CA THR A 405 8.11 -25.89 23.96
C THR A 405 8.90 -26.70 22.91
N PRO A 406 9.99 -26.16 22.33
CA PRO A 406 10.86 -26.90 21.43
C PRO A 406 11.44 -28.18 22.07
N THR A 407 11.59 -29.24 21.29
CA THR A 407 12.12 -30.53 21.76
C THR A 407 13.42 -30.89 21.06
N LEU A 408 14.40 -31.42 21.81
CA LEU A 408 15.67 -31.84 21.24
C LEU A 408 15.45 -32.98 20.26
N SER A 409 15.91 -32.81 19.02
CA SER A 409 15.79 -33.80 17.95
C SER A 409 17.12 -34.50 17.68
N LEU A 410 18.21 -33.75 17.55
CA LEU A 410 19.54 -34.27 17.19
C LEU A 410 20.62 -33.57 18.02
N SER A 411 21.73 -34.26 18.27
CA SER A 411 22.91 -33.72 18.93
C SER A 411 24.17 -34.34 18.33
N ALA A 412 25.18 -33.52 18.04
CA ALA A 412 26.48 -33.96 17.57
C ALA A 412 27.62 -33.17 18.21
N ALA A 413 28.79 -33.79 18.29
CA ALA A 413 30.00 -33.11 18.69
C ALA A 413 30.51 -32.22 17.55
N THR A 414 30.91 -31.01 17.91
CA THR A 414 31.68 -30.08 17.07
C THR A 414 33.16 -30.18 17.44
N SER A 415 33.99 -29.35 16.81
CA SER A 415 35.35 -29.12 17.29
C SER A 415 35.34 -28.18 18.51
N THR A 416 36.48 -27.58 18.87
CA THR A 416 36.59 -26.87 20.14
C THR A 416 36.06 -25.44 20.08
N LYS A 417 35.26 -25.05 21.08
CA LYS A 417 34.65 -23.72 21.25
C LYS A 417 33.91 -23.24 19.99
N PRO A 418 32.80 -23.88 19.58
CA PRO A 418 31.98 -23.38 18.49
C PRO A 418 31.50 -21.94 18.78
N SER A 419 31.54 -21.08 17.77
CA SER A 419 31.28 -19.63 17.88
C SER A 419 30.02 -19.18 17.14
N CYS A 420 29.70 -19.78 16.00
CA CYS A 420 28.54 -19.42 15.19
C CYS A 420 27.96 -20.68 14.51
N VAL A 421 26.64 -20.68 14.30
CA VAL A 421 25.92 -21.70 13.54
C VAL A 421 24.96 -21.04 12.57
N VAL A 422 24.94 -21.50 11.32
CA VAL A 422 23.99 -21.03 10.30
C VAL A 422 23.46 -22.20 9.48
N TRP A 423 22.14 -22.26 9.34
CA TRP A 423 21.44 -23.19 8.48
C TRP A 423 21.54 -22.73 7.02
N SER A 424 21.83 -23.65 6.10
CA SER A 424 21.91 -23.35 4.67
C SER A 424 20.57 -22.86 4.11
N THR A 425 20.59 -22.02 3.08
CA THR A 425 19.41 -21.42 2.45
C THR A 425 18.35 -22.45 2.04
N TYR A 426 18.74 -23.60 1.49
CA TYR A 426 17.79 -24.66 1.12
C TYR A 426 17.53 -25.70 2.21
N GLY A 427 18.01 -25.49 3.42
CA GLY A 427 17.70 -26.34 4.57
C GLY A 427 18.50 -27.65 4.67
N ARG A 428 19.43 -27.92 3.75
CA ARG A 428 20.12 -29.23 3.65
C ARG A 428 21.32 -29.38 4.57
N TYR A 429 21.96 -28.28 4.95
CA TYR A 429 23.23 -28.27 5.65
C TYR A 429 23.24 -27.29 6.83
N ILE A 430 24.09 -27.55 7.82
CA ILE A 430 24.36 -26.67 8.94
C ILE A 430 25.85 -26.39 8.98
N ALA A 431 26.25 -25.12 8.95
CA ALA A 431 27.64 -24.69 9.05
C ALA A 431 27.94 -24.24 10.47
N VAL A 432 29.11 -24.63 10.99
CA VAL A 432 29.60 -24.27 12.33
C VAL A 432 31.04 -23.77 12.25
N THR A 433 31.31 -22.58 12.77
CA THR A 433 32.68 -22.11 13.01
C THR A 433 33.11 -22.45 14.43
N ASN A 434 34.37 -22.84 14.58
CA ASN A 434 34.95 -23.26 15.86
C ASN A 434 36.16 -22.38 16.20
N ALA A 435 35.96 -21.48 17.17
CA ALA A 435 36.95 -20.47 17.53
C ALA A 435 38.18 -21.06 18.21
N GLY A 436 38.04 -22.19 18.93
CA GLY A 436 39.15 -22.82 19.64
C GLY A 436 40.07 -23.63 18.74
N SER A 437 39.53 -24.19 17.66
CA SER A 437 40.26 -25.08 16.73
C SER A 437 40.54 -24.44 15.37
N ASN A 438 40.06 -23.22 15.13
CA ASN A 438 40.19 -22.51 13.85
C ASN A 438 39.65 -23.33 12.67
N SER A 439 38.42 -23.85 12.81
CA SER A 439 37.81 -24.72 11.80
C SER A 439 36.37 -24.37 11.46
N LEU A 440 36.03 -24.51 10.18
CA LEU A 440 34.68 -24.52 9.64
C LEU A 440 34.23 -25.98 9.44
N GLN A 441 33.13 -26.39 10.06
CA GLN A 441 32.52 -27.72 9.89
C GLN A 441 31.16 -27.61 9.23
N ILE A 442 30.86 -28.53 8.31
CA ILE A 442 29.54 -28.66 7.67
C ILE A 442 28.91 -29.97 8.10
N PHE A 443 27.67 -29.92 8.56
CA PHE A 443 26.87 -31.06 8.97
C PHE A 443 25.67 -31.24 8.05
N SER A 444 25.23 -32.49 7.88
CA SER A 444 23.92 -32.80 7.31
C SER A 444 22.82 -32.29 8.24
N ALA A 445 21.90 -31.48 7.74
CA ALA A 445 20.81 -30.96 8.56
C ALA A 445 19.85 -32.08 9.03
N LEU A 446 19.71 -33.14 8.23
CA LEU A 446 18.81 -34.26 8.53
C LEU A 446 19.32 -35.17 9.64
N THR A 447 20.64 -35.33 9.76
CA THR A 447 21.25 -36.35 10.64
C THR A 447 22.30 -35.81 11.60
N LEU A 448 22.72 -34.55 11.46
CA LEU A 448 23.93 -33.99 12.08
C LEU A 448 25.21 -34.82 11.86
N ALA A 449 25.27 -35.62 10.78
CA ALA A 449 26.50 -36.26 10.37
C ALA A 449 27.48 -35.20 9.82
N LEU A 450 28.74 -35.24 10.27
CA LEU A 450 29.79 -34.36 9.76
C LEU A 450 30.08 -34.71 8.28
N ILE A 451 29.91 -33.73 7.39
CA ILE A 451 30.17 -33.87 5.95
C ILE A 451 31.63 -33.50 5.65
N GLY A 452 32.14 -32.46 6.31
CA GLY A 452 33.50 -32.00 6.08
C GLY A 452 33.95 -30.92 7.06
N SER A 453 35.27 -30.73 7.13
CA SER A 453 35.93 -29.75 7.98
C SER A 453 37.08 -29.09 7.23
N SER A 454 37.22 -27.78 7.40
CA SER A 454 38.23 -26.97 6.73
C SER A 454 38.89 -26.01 7.72
N ALA A 455 40.19 -25.77 7.57
CA ALA A 455 40.90 -24.78 8.37
C ALA A 455 40.46 -23.36 7.99
N THR A 456 40.31 -22.50 8.99
CA THR A 456 40.04 -21.07 8.85
C THR A 456 41.26 -20.26 9.32
N GLY A 457 41.18 -18.93 9.26
CA GLY A 457 42.05 -18.06 10.03
C GLY A 457 41.83 -18.25 11.54
N SER A 458 42.68 -17.62 12.35
CA SER A 458 42.61 -17.75 13.81
C SER A 458 41.36 -17.07 14.40
N ILE A 459 40.70 -17.76 15.32
CA ILE A 459 39.51 -17.34 16.08
C ILE A 459 38.35 -16.92 15.14
N PRO A 460 37.80 -17.84 14.33
CA PRO A 460 36.62 -17.56 13.52
C PRO A 460 35.43 -17.13 14.40
N SER A 461 34.84 -15.98 14.08
CA SER A 461 33.80 -15.31 14.89
C SER A 461 32.40 -15.49 14.32
N SER A 462 32.26 -15.50 13.00
CA SER A 462 30.95 -15.60 12.32
C SER A 462 31.09 -16.32 10.98
N VAL A 463 30.02 -17.03 10.60
CA VAL A 463 29.84 -17.63 9.27
C VAL A 463 28.49 -17.22 8.69
N ASP A 464 28.39 -17.07 7.38
CA ASP A 464 27.12 -16.90 6.67
C ASP A 464 27.13 -17.61 5.32
N TRP A 465 25.96 -18.04 4.84
CA TRP A 465 25.79 -18.72 3.56
C TRP A 465 25.43 -17.72 2.46
N SER A 466 26.04 -17.87 1.28
CA SER A 466 25.50 -17.27 0.06
C SER A 466 24.18 -17.95 -0.31
N ILE A 467 23.25 -17.23 -0.95
CA ILE A 467 22.07 -17.85 -1.56
C ILE A 467 22.50 -18.99 -2.50
N GLY A 468 21.89 -20.16 -2.32
CA GLY A 468 22.11 -21.33 -3.17
C GLY A 468 23.00 -22.41 -2.56
N ASP A 469 23.43 -22.25 -1.30
CA ASP A 469 24.29 -23.19 -0.55
C ASP A 469 25.67 -23.45 -1.17
N ARG A 470 26.18 -22.55 -2.03
CA ARG A 470 27.43 -22.78 -2.78
C ARG A 470 28.66 -22.17 -2.15
N PHE A 471 28.50 -21.06 -1.43
CA PHE A 471 29.61 -20.36 -0.79
C PHE A 471 29.29 -20.07 0.68
N LEU A 472 30.33 -20.03 1.49
CA LEU A 472 30.29 -19.58 2.87
C LEU A 472 31.30 -18.45 3.08
N ALA A 473 30.88 -17.40 3.77
CA ALA A 473 31.77 -16.36 4.25
C ALA A 473 32.11 -16.60 5.71
N VAL A 474 33.38 -16.49 6.07
CA VAL A 474 33.87 -16.66 7.44
C VAL A 474 34.73 -15.46 7.82
N THR A 475 34.40 -14.82 8.94
CA THR A 475 35.25 -13.79 9.54
C THR A 475 36.12 -14.38 10.64
N ASN A 476 37.38 -13.97 10.68
CA ASN A 476 38.38 -14.46 11.63
C ASN A 476 38.88 -13.33 12.52
N SER A 477 38.32 -13.23 13.72
CA SER A 477 38.60 -12.13 14.66
C SER A 477 40.07 -12.05 15.08
N GLY A 478 40.77 -13.18 15.20
CA GLY A 478 42.18 -13.21 15.57
C GLY A 478 43.13 -12.95 14.40
N ALA A 479 42.72 -13.32 13.18
CA ALA A 479 43.53 -13.15 11.97
C ALA A 479 43.24 -11.84 11.22
N ASN A 480 42.14 -11.14 11.55
CA ASN A 480 41.64 -9.96 10.84
C ASN A 480 41.42 -10.24 9.33
N THR A 481 40.74 -11.34 9.03
CA THR A 481 40.47 -11.77 7.64
C THR A 481 39.02 -12.15 7.41
N LEU A 482 38.57 -11.96 6.17
CA LEU A 482 37.36 -12.52 5.59
C LEU A 482 37.78 -13.61 4.58
N GLN A 483 37.34 -14.84 4.82
CA GLN A 483 37.55 -15.99 3.94
C GLN A 483 36.24 -16.41 3.28
N ILE A 484 36.31 -16.78 2.00
CA ILE A 484 35.19 -17.40 1.28
C ILE A 484 35.55 -18.85 0.98
N PHE A 485 34.63 -19.76 1.28
CA PHE A 485 34.74 -21.18 0.98
C PHE A 485 33.67 -21.59 -0.04
N SER A 486 34.05 -22.29 -1.10
CA SER A 486 33.10 -22.98 -1.97
C SER A 486 32.75 -24.35 -1.37
N PHE A 487 31.48 -24.75 -1.51
CA PHE A 487 30.98 -26.04 -1.09
C PHE A 487 30.11 -26.64 -2.20
N ASN A 488 30.38 -27.90 -2.55
CA ASN A 488 29.71 -28.60 -3.64
C ASN A 488 28.62 -29.57 -3.16
N GLY A 489 28.30 -29.58 -1.87
CA GLY A 489 27.34 -30.50 -1.26
C GLY A 489 27.97 -31.75 -0.63
N SER A 490 29.28 -31.95 -0.76
CA SER A 490 30.00 -33.11 -0.21
C SER A 490 31.43 -32.76 0.21
N GLY A 491 31.97 -33.50 1.18
CA GLY A 491 33.35 -33.32 1.65
C GLY A 491 33.63 -31.98 2.32
N ALA A 492 34.92 -31.63 2.42
CA ALA A 492 35.38 -30.39 3.04
C ALA A 492 35.15 -29.17 2.11
N PRO A 493 34.61 -28.06 2.64
CA PRO A 493 34.64 -26.77 1.94
C PRO A 493 36.04 -26.37 1.49
N VAL A 494 36.16 -25.75 0.32
CA VAL A 494 37.45 -25.33 -0.26
C VAL A 494 37.54 -23.82 -0.22
N GLN A 495 38.59 -23.26 0.38
CA GLN A 495 38.80 -21.81 0.40
C GLN A 495 39.06 -21.31 -1.02
N VAL A 496 38.28 -20.32 -1.47
CA VAL A 496 38.40 -19.71 -2.80
C VAL A 496 38.79 -18.23 -2.74
N ALA A 497 38.62 -17.56 -1.60
CA ALA A 497 39.09 -16.20 -1.38
C ALA A 497 39.52 -15.97 0.07
N ASN A 498 40.45 -15.04 0.28
CA ASN A 498 40.92 -14.58 1.58
C ASN A 498 41.38 -13.13 1.45
N THR A 499 40.84 -12.23 2.27
CA THR A 499 41.15 -10.79 2.22
C THR A 499 41.21 -10.22 3.62
N ALA A 500 42.09 -9.25 3.83
CA ALA A 500 42.19 -8.54 5.10
C ALA A 500 40.94 -7.69 5.37
N THR A 501 40.53 -7.65 6.64
CA THR A 501 39.47 -6.77 7.14
C THR A 501 40.08 -5.69 8.03
N GLY A 502 39.25 -4.90 8.71
CA GLY A 502 39.64 -4.20 9.92
C GLY A 502 39.97 -5.15 11.07
N PHE A 503 40.32 -4.58 12.22
CA PHE A 503 40.68 -5.31 13.43
C PHE A 503 39.46 -5.92 14.13
N ILE A 504 39.59 -7.18 14.53
CA ILE A 504 38.59 -7.96 15.28
C ILE A 504 37.24 -7.96 14.53
N PRO A 505 37.16 -8.52 13.30
CA PRO A 505 35.89 -8.72 12.61
C PRO A 505 34.98 -9.63 13.45
N SER A 506 33.78 -9.16 13.77
CA SER A 506 32.88 -9.82 14.71
C SER A 506 31.68 -10.50 14.06
N SER A 507 31.24 -9.98 12.91
CA SER A 507 30.06 -10.50 12.19
C SER A 507 30.22 -10.25 10.69
N VAL A 508 29.79 -11.23 9.90
CA VAL A 508 29.59 -11.13 8.45
C VAL A 508 28.14 -11.39 8.11
N ALA A 509 27.61 -10.69 7.11
CA ALA A 509 26.31 -10.98 6.52
C ALA A 509 26.36 -10.85 5.00
N TRP A 510 25.80 -11.84 4.30
CA TRP A 510 25.63 -11.85 2.86
C TRP A 510 24.33 -11.15 2.48
N ALA A 511 24.39 -10.20 1.55
CA ALA A 511 23.20 -9.60 0.98
C ALA A 511 22.40 -10.66 0.20
N ARG A 512 21.07 -10.62 0.25
CA ARG A 512 20.22 -11.61 -0.46
C ARG A 512 20.39 -11.62 -1.97
N ASN A 513 20.94 -10.57 -2.56
CA ASN A 513 21.33 -10.57 -3.97
C ASN A 513 22.54 -11.47 -4.30
N GLY A 514 23.14 -12.12 -3.28
CA GLY A 514 24.23 -13.08 -3.42
C GLY A 514 25.58 -12.48 -3.80
N THR A 515 25.68 -11.15 -3.90
CA THR A 515 26.84 -10.48 -4.52
C THR A 515 27.67 -9.70 -3.51
N PHE A 516 27.06 -9.18 -2.45
CA PHE A 516 27.72 -8.30 -1.48
C PHE A 516 27.76 -8.91 -0.09
N LEU A 517 28.79 -8.53 0.67
CA LEU A 517 28.95 -8.90 2.06
C LEU A 517 29.20 -7.66 2.89
N SER A 518 28.61 -7.60 4.08
CA SER A 518 28.97 -6.65 5.11
C SER A 518 29.82 -7.33 6.17
N VAL A 519 30.85 -6.65 6.65
CA VAL A 519 31.68 -7.07 7.78
C VAL A 519 31.79 -5.92 8.76
N VAL A 520 31.44 -6.17 10.02
CA VAL A 520 31.70 -5.22 11.10
C VAL A 520 32.96 -5.59 11.85
N ASN A 521 33.80 -4.59 12.10
CA ASN A 521 35.10 -4.74 12.75
C ASN A 521 35.05 -4.08 14.13
N GLY A 522 34.92 -4.89 15.18
CA GLY A 522 34.79 -4.43 16.55
C GLY A 522 35.99 -3.59 17.01
N GLY A 523 37.21 -4.00 16.64
CA GLY A 523 38.45 -3.33 17.01
C GLY A 523 38.76 -2.08 16.18
N SER A 524 38.28 -2.02 14.93
CA SER A 524 38.45 -0.84 14.05
C SER A 524 37.29 0.15 14.08
N HIS A 525 36.17 -0.20 14.72
CA HIS A 525 34.96 0.64 14.79
C HIS A 525 34.45 1.05 13.40
N ASN A 526 34.39 0.09 12.49
CA ASN A 526 33.92 0.33 11.13
C ASN A 526 33.10 -0.84 10.56
N LEU A 527 32.33 -0.51 9.52
CA LEU A 527 31.61 -1.40 8.64
C LEU A 527 32.35 -1.42 7.30
N GLN A 528 32.72 -2.60 6.82
CA GLN A 528 33.30 -2.80 5.50
C GLN A 528 32.32 -3.55 4.61
N THR A 529 32.21 -3.11 3.37
CA THR A 529 31.38 -3.80 2.36
C THR A 529 32.28 -4.39 1.29
N PHE A 530 32.08 -5.66 0.99
CA PHE A 530 32.83 -6.39 -0.02
C PHE A 530 31.94 -6.82 -1.17
N LEU A 531 32.49 -6.84 -2.38
CA LEU A 531 31.92 -7.46 -3.56
C LEU A 531 32.58 -8.83 -3.77
N PHE A 532 31.76 -9.88 -3.89
CA PHE A 532 32.17 -11.21 -4.30
C PHE A 532 31.56 -11.54 -5.67
N ASN A 533 32.40 -11.73 -6.68
CA ASN A 533 31.94 -11.98 -8.05
C ASN A 533 31.92 -13.48 -8.41
N LEU A 534 31.31 -13.81 -9.55
CA LEU A 534 31.22 -15.19 -10.06
C LEU A 534 32.60 -15.83 -10.35
N SER A 535 33.65 -15.03 -10.52
CA SER A 535 35.03 -15.49 -10.68
C SER A 535 35.73 -15.76 -9.34
N SER A 536 34.98 -15.83 -8.24
CA SER A 536 35.49 -16.02 -6.87
C SER A 536 36.48 -14.95 -6.42
N THR A 537 36.40 -13.74 -6.99
CA THR A 537 37.20 -12.60 -6.54
C THR A 537 36.45 -11.87 -5.44
N LEU A 538 37.12 -11.64 -4.32
CA LEU A 538 36.64 -10.83 -3.20
C LEU A 538 37.36 -9.48 -3.22
N SER A 539 36.59 -8.39 -3.22
CA SER A 539 37.13 -7.03 -3.29
C SER A 539 36.45 -6.11 -2.29
N LEU A 540 37.23 -5.28 -1.58
CA LEU A 540 36.72 -4.27 -0.68
C LEU A 540 36.13 -3.12 -1.52
N MET A 541 34.85 -2.81 -1.29
CA MET A 541 34.14 -1.73 -1.98
C MET A 541 34.13 -0.45 -1.16
N ASP A 542 33.86 -0.56 0.14
CA ASP A 542 33.69 0.61 1.01
C ASP A 542 34.08 0.31 2.46
N THR A 543 34.46 1.36 3.19
CA THR A 543 34.73 1.33 4.63
C THR A 543 34.12 2.56 5.28
N ILE A 544 33.15 2.34 6.16
CA ILE A 544 32.37 3.39 6.81
C ILE A 544 32.60 3.31 8.32
N THR A 545 32.87 4.44 8.98
CA THR A 545 32.98 4.50 10.44
C THR A 545 31.62 4.25 11.10
N THR A 546 31.62 3.42 12.14
CA THR A 546 30.44 3.11 12.96
C THR A 546 30.58 3.76 14.34
N GLY A 547 29.65 3.47 15.24
CA GLY A 547 29.87 3.63 16.67
C GLY A 547 30.96 2.68 17.22
N TYR A 548 31.18 2.74 18.52
CA TYR A 548 32.25 1.99 19.18
C TYR A 548 31.88 0.53 19.36
N VAL A 549 32.81 -0.34 18.92
CA VAL A 549 32.72 -1.80 18.98
C VAL A 549 31.44 -2.32 18.31
N PRO A 550 31.33 -2.19 16.97
CA PRO A 550 30.24 -2.85 16.25
C PRO A 550 30.40 -4.36 16.39
N ILE A 551 29.32 -5.06 16.71
CA ILE A 551 29.36 -6.49 17.02
C ILE A 551 28.53 -7.34 16.06
N SER A 552 27.47 -6.78 15.48
CA SER A 552 26.53 -7.51 14.62
C SER A 552 26.10 -6.63 13.45
N THR A 553 26.01 -7.24 12.26
CA THR A 553 25.48 -6.60 11.06
C THR A 553 24.52 -7.53 10.34
N THR A 554 23.53 -6.95 9.65
CA THR A 554 22.60 -7.70 8.81
C THR A 554 21.98 -6.80 7.74
N TRP A 555 21.65 -7.39 6.60
CA TRP A 555 21.08 -6.70 5.44
C TRP A 555 19.56 -6.71 5.48
N THR A 556 18.94 -5.63 5.01
CA THR A 556 17.53 -5.64 4.63
C THR A 556 17.28 -6.64 3.50
N LEU A 557 16.04 -7.13 3.38
CA LEU A 557 15.64 -8.11 2.37
C LEU A 557 15.95 -7.66 0.93
N ASP A 558 15.77 -6.37 0.67
CA ASP A 558 16.00 -5.72 -0.61
C ASP A 558 17.50 -5.43 -0.87
N GLY A 559 18.37 -5.64 0.12
CA GLY A 559 19.79 -5.39 0.04
C GLY A 559 20.19 -3.91 0.00
N ASN A 560 19.27 -2.99 0.30
CA ASN A 560 19.52 -1.55 0.21
C ASN A 560 20.11 -0.96 1.49
N TYR A 561 19.96 -1.61 2.64
CA TYR A 561 20.47 -1.11 3.92
C TYR A 561 21.17 -2.19 4.74
N CYS A 562 22.19 -1.77 5.49
CA CYS A 562 22.84 -2.55 6.53
C CYS A 562 22.49 -1.97 7.90
N GLY A 563 21.93 -2.80 8.78
CA GLY A 563 21.83 -2.48 10.20
C GLY A 563 23.12 -2.89 10.92
N VAL A 564 23.57 -2.06 11.87
CA VAL A 564 24.77 -2.28 12.69
C VAL A 564 24.47 -1.94 14.15
N ILE A 565 24.66 -2.90 15.06
CA ILE A 565 24.69 -2.61 16.50
C ILE A 565 26.12 -2.34 16.95
N ASN A 566 26.25 -1.28 17.74
CA ASN A 566 27.47 -0.87 18.39
C ASN A 566 27.36 -1.10 19.91
N TYR A 567 28.15 -2.03 20.43
CA TYR A 567 28.07 -2.51 21.80
C TYR A 567 28.41 -1.42 22.82
N ILE A 568 29.50 -0.69 22.63
CA ILE A 568 29.97 0.32 23.61
C ILE A 568 29.18 1.61 23.48
N SER A 569 28.87 2.03 22.25
CA SER A 569 28.15 3.30 22.04
C SER A 569 26.64 3.18 22.21
N ASN A 570 26.11 2.00 22.57
CA ASN A 570 24.67 1.76 22.77
C ASN A 570 23.82 2.33 21.62
N ALA A 571 24.28 2.11 20.39
CA ALA A 571 23.70 2.70 19.20
C ALA A 571 23.43 1.65 18.12
N LEU A 572 22.23 1.72 17.55
CA LEU A 572 21.87 1.06 16.31
C LEU A 572 22.02 2.07 15.16
N GLN A 573 22.75 1.68 14.13
CA GLN A 573 23.03 2.51 12.97
C GLN A 573 22.56 1.82 11.69
N PHE A 574 21.97 2.59 10.78
CA PHE A 574 21.58 2.14 9.44
C PHE A 574 22.43 2.83 8.38
N PHE A 575 23.00 2.04 7.49
CA PHE A 575 23.82 2.51 6.38
C PHE A 575 23.15 2.13 5.07
N ARG A 576 23.01 3.09 4.15
CA ARG A 576 22.48 2.85 2.81
C ARG A 576 23.57 2.31 1.90
N PHE A 577 23.20 1.33 1.09
CA PHE A 577 24.05 0.76 0.07
C PHE A 577 23.81 1.47 -1.28
N TYR A 578 24.89 1.75 -2.03
CA TYR A 578 24.90 2.36 -3.37
C TYR A 578 24.50 3.84 -3.58
N ASN A 579 24.40 4.67 -2.55
CA ASN A 579 24.45 6.13 -2.73
C ASN A 579 25.29 6.78 -1.61
N THR A 580 26.43 7.33 -2.00
CA THR A 580 27.55 7.72 -1.15
C THR A 580 27.25 8.96 -0.31
N SER A 581 26.98 8.78 0.98
CA SER A 581 27.53 9.60 2.08
C SER A 581 26.90 9.24 3.44
N GLY A 582 27.42 8.22 4.11
CA GLY A 582 27.30 8.09 5.57
C GLY A 582 25.99 7.52 6.14
N LEU A 583 26.00 7.45 7.47
CA LEU A 583 24.91 7.03 8.34
C LEU A 583 23.56 7.65 7.92
N VAL A 584 22.58 6.82 7.59
CA VAL A 584 21.22 7.26 7.25
C VAL A 584 20.48 7.64 8.52
N GLN A 585 20.60 6.81 9.54
CA GLN A 585 19.91 6.98 10.80
C GLN A 585 20.65 6.29 11.94
N ALA A 586 20.71 6.94 13.09
CA ALA A 586 21.09 6.32 14.35
C ALA A 586 19.95 6.43 15.36
N VAL A 587 19.72 5.34 16.09
CA VAL A 587 18.74 5.26 17.18
C VAL A 587 19.46 4.69 18.40
N GLY A 588 19.13 5.19 19.59
CA GLY A 588 19.64 4.62 20.83
C GLY A 588 19.20 3.18 20.96
N SER A 589 20.15 2.24 21.05
CA SER A 589 19.86 0.81 21.09
C SER A 589 19.69 0.28 22.51
N GLY A 590 19.67 1.15 23.54
CA GLY A 590 19.73 0.77 24.96
C GLY A 590 21.10 0.23 25.38
N ASP A 591 21.31 0.08 26.69
CA ASP A 591 22.62 -0.31 27.22
C ASP A 591 22.98 -1.76 26.85
N TYR A 592 24.21 -1.94 26.34
CA TYR A 592 24.84 -3.22 26.03
C TYR A 592 24.06 -4.14 25.08
N SER A 593 23.58 -3.62 23.95
CA SER A 593 22.95 -4.44 22.90
C SER A 593 23.93 -5.43 22.28
N TYR A 594 23.50 -6.69 22.07
CA TYR A 594 24.41 -7.80 21.76
C TYR A 594 24.18 -8.50 20.41
N ALA A 595 22.97 -8.47 19.86
CA ALA A 595 22.68 -9.12 18.57
C ALA A 595 21.55 -8.40 17.82
N THR A 596 21.53 -8.55 16.49
CA THR A 596 20.51 -7.99 15.59
C THR A 596 19.91 -9.07 14.71
N ALA A 597 18.66 -8.89 14.30
CA ALA A 597 18.07 -9.63 13.19
C ALA A 597 17.02 -8.79 12.46
N TRP A 598 16.92 -8.93 11.14
CA TRP A 598 15.75 -8.48 10.38
C TRP A 598 14.70 -9.59 10.34
N SER A 599 13.44 -9.23 10.52
CA SER A 599 12.33 -10.08 10.13
C SER A 599 12.21 -10.14 8.60
N PRO A 600 11.57 -11.20 8.06
CA PRO A 600 11.29 -11.32 6.63
C PRO A 600 10.43 -10.20 6.05
N ASP A 601 9.57 -9.56 6.85
CA ASP A 601 8.70 -8.44 6.45
C ASP A 601 9.35 -7.06 6.61
N GLY A 602 10.64 -7.00 6.97
CA GLY A 602 11.42 -5.76 7.00
C GLY A 602 11.35 -5.00 8.33
N GLU A 603 10.94 -5.65 9.42
CA GLU A 603 11.08 -5.15 10.79
C GLU A 603 12.45 -5.56 11.37
N PHE A 604 13.30 -4.59 11.73
CA PHE A 604 14.55 -4.91 12.45
C PHE A 604 14.28 -5.11 13.93
N GLN A 605 15.01 -6.03 14.58
CA GLN A 605 15.00 -6.23 16.01
C GLN A 605 16.41 -6.32 16.58
N ILE A 606 16.50 -6.01 17.87
CA ILE A 606 17.74 -6.03 18.64
C ILE A 606 17.57 -6.89 19.91
N ILE A 607 18.64 -7.52 20.37
CA ILE A 607 18.72 -7.99 21.76
C ILE A 607 19.50 -6.96 22.56
N GLN A 608 18.94 -6.59 23.72
CA GLN A 608 19.61 -5.79 24.75
C GLN A 608 20.04 -6.65 25.94
N ILE A 609 21.13 -6.27 26.60
CA ILE A 609 21.55 -6.81 27.89
C ILE A 609 21.55 -5.67 28.90
N ALA A 610 20.41 -5.39 29.55
CA ALA A 610 20.39 -4.35 30.57
C ALA A 610 21.19 -4.77 31.83
N TYR A 611 22.12 -3.92 32.27
CA TYR A 611 22.85 -4.06 33.54
C TYR A 611 22.53 -2.87 34.45
N TYR A 612 21.60 -3.01 35.40
CA TYR A 612 21.32 -1.96 36.38
C TYR A 612 22.18 -2.11 37.63
N LYS A 613 23.00 -1.11 37.93
CA LYS A 613 23.94 -1.10 39.07
C LYS A 613 23.33 -0.56 40.38
N TYR A 614 22.01 -0.56 40.53
CA TYR A 614 21.32 -0.13 41.75
C TYR A 614 20.56 -1.31 42.38
N LEU A 615 20.96 -1.68 43.61
CA LEU A 615 20.23 -2.53 44.58
C LEU A 615 20.17 -4.06 44.37
N HIS A 616 21.19 -4.71 43.80
CA HIS A 616 21.34 -6.19 43.83
C HIS A 616 20.17 -7.01 43.22
N LEU A 617 19.46 -6.47 42.22
CA LEU A 617 18.45 -7.21 41.44
C LEU A 617 18.85 -7.22 39.96
N GLU A 618 19.22 -8.40 39.44
CA GLU A 618 19.46 -8.62 38.00
C GLU A 618 18.12 -8.78 37.26
N VAL A 619 17.68 -7.75 36.54
CA VAL A 619 16.53 -7.84 35.62
C VAL A 619 17.05 -7.65 34.19
N ARG A 620 16.99 -8.71 33.37
CA ARG A 620 17.49 -8.72 31.99
C ARG A 620 16.32 -8.84 31.01
N ARG A 621 16.33 -8.00 29.96
CA ARG A 621 15.18 -7.75 29.09
C ARG A 621 15.57 -7.90 27.62
N LEU A 622 14.79 -8.65 26.86
CA LEU A 622 14.68 -8.51 25.40
C LEU A 622 13.92 -7.20 25.13
N VAL A 623 14.55 -6.27 24.43
CA VAL A 623 13.87 -5.08 23.93
C VAL A 623 13.78 -5.21 22.42
N VAL A 624 12.58 -5.47 21.95
CA VAL A 624 12.27 -5.41 20.53
C VAL A 624 11.93 -3.97 20.21
N MET A 625 12.81 -3.34 19.45
CA MET A 625 12.45 -2.14 18.72
C MET A 625 11.75 -2.60 17.45
N HIS A 626 10.52 -2.18 17.23
CA HIS A 626 9.92 -2.32 15.90
C HIS A 626 10.57 -1.27 15.00
N LEU A 627 11.28 -1.73 13.99
CA LEU A 627 11.98 -0.88 13.05
C LEU A 627 11.46 -1.26 11.68
N ARG A 628 10.26 -0.80 11.35
CA ARG A 628 9.74 -0.96 10.00
C ARG A 628 10.65 -0.15 9.08
N ALA A 629 11.39 -0.84 8.22
CA ALA A 629 11.87 -0.24 6.99
C ALA A 629 10.63 0.05 6.14
N HIS A 630 9.90 1.10 6.50
CA HIS A 630 8.90 1.67 5.64
C HIS A 630 9.67 2.27 4.45
N ASN A 631 9.83 1.48 3.39
CA ASN A 631 9.59 2.04 2.08
C ASN A 631 8.12 2.48 2.12
N GLN A 632 7.85 3.72 2.55
CA GLN A 632 6.53 4.31 2.36
C GLN A 632 6.34 4.55 0.85
N TYR A 633 6.10 3.44 0.16
CA TYR A 633 5.04 3.34 -0.82
C TYR A 633 3.92 2.57 -0.12
N ARG A 634 3.32 3.25 0.87
CA ARG A 634 1.98 2.93 1.35
C ARG A 634 1.19 4.19 1.30
#